data_AF-A0A0T6BEG3-F1
#
_entry.id   AF-A0A0T6BEG3-F1
#
_cell.length_a   1.000
_cell.length_b   1.000
_cell.length_c   1.000
_cell.angle_alpha   90.00
_cell.angle_beta   90.00
_cell.angle_gamma   90.00
#
_symmetry.space_group_name_H-M   'P 1'
#
loop_
_entity.id
_entity.type
_entity.pdbx_description
1 polymer ?
#
loop_
_entity_poly.entity_id
_entity_poly.type
_entity_poly.pdbx_seq_one_letter_code
_entity_poly.pdbx_strand_id
1 'polypeptide(L)'
;EHPRISDAEREFIVSKLDRTAKTKEQPDVPWRRIITSVPIWMNVLAQWGGIWGFFTIMTHAPQYFKIVHGWDIKATGLLSGMPHILRFGFSLLFSQLGDYLLESNRMSRTNVRKLAVTHCCTIQGLLMLGLAYSGCNYTTAIIFLSAAVAVNGAVSTGPLASLVDISPNYASIGLGMCNTIVALVGVLTPTVVSYITYGNQTDVGQWQKVFWLATVMLTMSGIVYCIFSKSEVQSWNSPKEEHVAEEEELKSLKSNDTKTDNGCIEDGLQPPEKEKC
;
A
#
# COMPACT_ATOMS: atom_id res chain seq x y z
N GLU A 1 -14.13 24.79 27.60
CA GLU A 1 -15.18 23.77 27.35
C GLU A 1 -15.38 23.66 25.85
N HIS A 2 -15.47 22.44 25.29
CA HIS A 2 -15.65 22.24 23.85
C HIS A 2 -17.16 22.27 23.53
N PRO A 3 -17.64 23.15 22.64
CA PRO A 3 -19.07 23.47 22.50
C PRO A 3 -19.95 22.36 21.88
N ARG A 4 -19.38 21.20 21.55
CA ARG A 4 -20.08 20.10 20.84
C ARG A 4 -19.82 18.70 21.40
N ILE A 5 -19.09 18.58 22.50
CA ILE A 5 -18.83 17.26 23.09
C ILE A 5 -19.92 16.93 24.11
N SER A 6 -20.53 15.75 24.00
CA SER A 6 -21.47 15.29 25.03
C SER A 6 -20.72 14.79 26.26
N ASP A 7 -21.35 14.82 27.44
CA ASP A 7 -20.70 14.35 28.67
C ASP A 7 -20.32 12.86 28.59
N ALA A 8 -21.13 12.05 27.91
CA ALA A 8 -20.84 10.63 27.66
C ALA A 8 -19.63 10.44 26.72
N GLU A 9 -19.52 11.23 25.65
CA GLU A 9 -18.36 11.21 24.76
C GLU A 9 -17.10 11.71 25.48
N ARG A 10 -17.23 12.72 26.34
CA ARG A 10 -16.14 13.23 27.17
C ARG A 10 -15.65 12.17 28.15
N GLU A 11 -16.56 11.50 28.85
CA GLU A 11 -16.22 10.44 29.79
C GLU A 11 -15.62 9.22 29.08
N PHE A 12 -16.13 8.87 27.90
CA PHE A 12 -15.54 7.84 27.04
C PHE A 12 -14.12 8.21 26.60
N ILE A 13 -13.88 9.43 26.11
CA ILE A 13 -12.57 9.90 25.66
C ILE A 13 -11.59 9.96 26.84
N VAL A 14 -12.01 10.50 27.98
CA VAL A 14 -11.17 10.62 29.18
C VAL A 14 -10.84 9.24 29.75
N SER A 15 -11.80 8.32 29.85
CA SER A 15 -11.54 6.95 30.33
C SER A 15 -10.60 6.16 29.41
N LYS A 16 -10.68 6.38 28.09
CA LYS A 16 -9.75 5.80 27.12
C LYS A 16 -8.37 6.46 27.17
N LEU A 17 -8.30 7.79 27.32
CA LEU A 17 -7.05 8.54 27.50
C LEU A 17 -6.32 8.15 28.79
N ASP A 18 -7.04 7.92 29.89
CA ASP A 18 -6.45 7.56 31.17
C ASP A 18 -5.85 6.14 31.13
N ARG A 19 -6.43 5.23 30.32
CA ARG A 19 -5.84 3.91 29.98
C ARG A 19 -4.57 4.08 29.14
N THR A 20 -4.58 4.97 28.15
CA THR A 20 -3.41 5.26 27.29
C THR A 20 -2.30 5.98 28.05
N ALA A 21 -2.62 6.83 29.02
CA ALA A 21 -1.66 7.60 29.82
C ALA A 21 -1.03 6.77 30.96
N LYS A 22 -1.75 5.77 31.49
CA LYS A 22 -1.23 4.81 32.49
C LYS A 22 -0.39 3.68 31.88
N THR A 23 -0.50 3.43 30.57
CA THR A 23 0.38 2.52 29.81
C THR A 23 1.63 3.29 29.37
N LYS A 24 2.48 3.62 30.34
CA LYS A 24 3.61 4.55 30.15
C LYS A 24 4.91 3.89 29.70
N GLU A 25 4.90 2.62 29.34
CA GLU A 25 5.98 2.02 28.56
C GLU A 25 5.43 1.81 27.15
N GLN A 26 5.68 2.78 26.26
CA GLN A 26 5.58 2.44 24.84
C GLN A 26 6.60 1.32 24.61
N PRO A 27 6.16 0.13 24.20
CA PRO A 27 7.05 -0.99 24.04
C PRO A 27 8.13 -0.63 23.02
N ASP A 28 9.39 -0.84 23.41
CA ASP A 28 10.55 -0.49 22.61
C ASP A 28 10.38 -0.95 21.17
N VAL A 29 10.51 -0.01 20.23
CA VAL A 29 10.38 -0.30 18.81
C VAL A 29 11.42 -1.35 18.44
N PRO A 30 11.03 -2.51 17.87
CA PRO A 30 11.95 -3.60 17.57
C PRO A 30 12.74 -3.32 16.27
N TRP A 31 13.53 -2.24 16.26
CA TRP A 31 14.27 -1.72 15.10
C TRP A 31 15.01 -2.80 14.34
N ARG A 32 15.78 -3.64 15.05
CA ARG A 32 16.54 -4.74 14.42
C ARG A 32 15.63 -5.68 13.64
N ARG A 33 14.47 -6.05 14.18
CA ARG A 33 13.54 -6.99 13.53
C ARG A 33 12.87 -6.34 12.32
N ILE A 34 12.51 -5.06 12.43
CA ILE A 34 11.95 -4.26 11.33
C ILE A 34 12.95 -4.18 10.17
N ILE A 35 14.18 -3.72 10.42
CA ILE A 35 15.18 -3.54 9.36
C ILE A 35 15.68 -4.85 8.76
N THR A 36 15.57 -5.99 9.45
CA THR A 36 15.92 -7.31 8.88
C THR A 36 14.74 -8.05 8.25
N SER A 37 13.54 -7.46 8.26
CA SER A 37 12.31 -8.11 7.79
C SER A 37 12.27 -8.21 6.27
N VAL A 38 12.20 -9.43 5.74
CA VAL A 38 12.12 -9.69 4.28
C VAL A 38 10.88 -9.02 3.66
N PRO A 39 9.66 -9.13 4.22
CA PRO A 39 8.48 -8.43 3.69
C PRO A 39 8.63 -6.91 3.53
N ILE A 40 9.39 -6.27 4.43
CA ILE A 40 9.65 -4.84 4.34
C ILE A 40 10.58 -4.54 3.16
N TRP A 41 11.69 -5.26 3.02
CA TRP A 41 12.61 -5.08 1.90
C TRP A 41 11.98 -5.39 0.55
N MET A 42 11.05 -6.35 0.48
CA MET A 42 10.30 -6.60 -0.74
C MET A 42 9.44 -5.39 -1.09
N ASN A 43 8.74 -4.79 -0.13
CA ASN A 43 7.97 -3.57 -0.35
C ASN A 43 8.84 -2.39 -0.77
N VAL A 44 10.01 -2.20 -0.14
CA VAL A 44 11.00 -1.19 -0.54
C VAL A 44 11.42 -1.38 -1.99
N LEU A 45 11.77 -2.60 -2.38
CA LEU A 45 12.18 -2.91 -3.75
C LEU A 45 11.07 -2.64 -4.78
N ALA A 46 9.84 -3.06 -4.48
CA ALA A 46 8.68 -2.83 -5.35
C ALA A 46 8.39 -1.33 -5.52
N GLN A 47 8.44 -0.55 -4.44
CA GLN A 47 8.25 0.89 -4.52
C GLN A 47 9.42 1.58 -5.21
N TRP A 48 10.64 1.09 -5.05
CA TRP A 48 11.82 1.62 -5.74
C TRP A 48 11.68 1.54 -7.27
N GLY A 49 11.37 0.34 -7.79
CA GLY A 49 11.16 0.18 -9.24
C GLY A 49 9.90 0.91 -9.72
N GLY A 50 8.82 0.88 -8.92
CA GLY A 50 7.58 1.62 -9.16
C GLY A 50 7.79 3.12 -9.33
N ILE A 51 8.49 3.74 -8.38
CA ILE A 51 8.75 5.18 -8.41
C ILE A 51 9.75 5.53 -9.50
N TRP A 52 10.73 4.66 -9.80
CA TRP A 52 11.69 4.89 -10.87
C TRP A 52 10.98 5.06 -12.22
N GLY A 53 10.09 4.13 -12.56
CA GLY A 53 9.29 4.21 -13.79
C GLY A 53 8.37 5.43 -13.79
N PHE A 54 7.69 5.69 -12.67
CA PHE A 54 6.77 6.83 -12.55
C PHE A 54 7.48 8.18 -12.68
N PHE A 55 8.60 8.38 -11.98
CA PHE A 55 9.39 9.61 -12.05
C PHE A 55 10.10 9.78 -13.39
N THR A 56 10.57 8.70 -14.01
CA THR A 56 11.15 8.78 -15.36
C THR A 56 10.15 9.39 -16.33
N ILE A 57 8.91 8.89 -16.32
CA ILE A 57 7.81 9.44 -17.11
C ILE A 57 7.50 10.88 -16.67
N MET A 58 7.28 11.12 -15.39
CA MET A 58 6.80 12.41 -14.90
C MET A 58 7.80 13.55 -15.15
N THR A 59 9.07 13.32 -14.86
CA THR A 59 10.13 14.32 -14.97
C THR A 59 10.53 14.55 -16.43
N HIS A 60 10.59 13.49 -17.25
CA HIS A 60 11.15 13.59 -18.59
C HIS A 60 10.12 13.57 -19.71
N ALA A 61 8.84 13.27 -19.46
CA ALA A 61 7.81 13.38 -20.49
C ALA A 61 7.77 14.77 -21.13
N PRO A 62 7.79 15.90 -20.38
CA PRO A 62 7.79 17.21 -21.01
C PRO A 62 8.99 17.45 -21.92
N GLN A 63 10.17 16.95 -21.53
CA GLN A 63 11.39 17.05 -22.33
C GLN A 63 11.31 16.16 -23.57
N TYR A 64 10.82 14.93 -23.44
CA TYR A 64 10.62 14.00 -24.54
C TYR A 64 9.68 14.59 -25.60
N PHE A 65 8.50 15.07 -25.20
CA PHE A 65 7.56 15.68 -26.14
C PHE A 65 8.07 16.98 -26.77
N LYS A 66 8.82 17.78 -26.01
CA LYS A 66 9.42 19.01 -26.56
C LYS A 66 10.55 18.72 -27.56
N ILE A 67 11.46 17.81 -27.22
CA ILE A 67 12.69 17.58 -27.99
C ILE A 67 12.45 16.61 -29.15
N VAL A 68 11.65 15.56 -28.96
CA VAL A 68 11.40 14.52 -29.98
C VAL A 68 10.24 14.90 -30.90
N HIS A 69 9.18 15.51 -30.36
CA HIS A 69 7.98 15.87 -31.14
C HIS A 69 7.87 17.37 -31.46
N GLY A 70 8.76 18.22 -30.95
CA GLY A 70 8.78 19.65 -31.26
C GLY A 70 7.59 20.44 -30.70
N TRP A 71 6.81 19.86 -29.79
CA TRP A 71 5.61 20.49 -29.25
C TRP A 71 5.92 21.48 -28.12
N ASP A 72 5.38 22.69 -28.21
CA ASP A 72 5.37 23.63 -27.09
C ASP A 72 4.21 23.23 -26.15
N ILE A 73 4.52 22.37 -25.17
CA ILE A 73 3.58 21.82 -24.17
C ILE A 73 2.91 22.93 -23.31
N LYS A 74 3.28 24.19 -23.52
CA LYS A 74 2.74 25.37 -22.82
C LYS A 74 1.23 25.59 -22.97
N ALA A 75 0.55 24.93 -23.91
CA ALA A 75 -0.86 25.25 -24.21
C ALA A 75 -1.92 24.29 -23.63
N THR A 76 -1.61 23.32 -22.76
CA THR A 76 -2.69 22.44 -22.25
C THR A 76 -2.45 21.92 -20.84
N GLY A 77 -2.93 22.69 -19.86
CA GLY A 77 -3.13 22.20 -18.48
C GLY A 77 -3.98 20.93 -18.43
N LEU A 78 -4.87 20.74 -19.41
CA LEU A 78 -5.65 19.52 -19.56
C LEU A 78 -4.80 18.28 -19.90
N LEU A 79 -3.81 18.40 -20.80
CA LEU A 79 -2.94 17.27 -21.18
C LEU A 79 -1.95 16.90 -20.06
N SER A 80 -1.51 17.87 -19.27
CA SER A 80 -0.66 17.61 -18.09
C SER A 80 -1.46 17.06 -16.91
N GLY A 81 -2.72 17.46 -16.73
CA GLY A 81 -3.59 16.95 -15.68
C GLY A 81 -4.21 15.57 -15.97
N MET A 82 -4.44 15.24 -17.24
CA MET A 82 -5.14 14.02 -17.66
C MET A 82 -4.52 12.73 -17.09
N PRO A 83 -3.19 12.49 -17.15
CA PRO A 83 -2.60 11.28 -16.58
C PRO A 83 -2.88 11.12 -15.08
N HIS A 84 -2.89 12.22 -14.32
CA HIS A 84 -3.13 12.21 -12.87
C HIS A 84 -4.59 11.97 -12.53
N ILE A 85 -5.52 12.55 -13.29
CA ILE A 85 -6.96 12.29 -13.12
C ILE A 85 -7.26 10.82 -13.43
N LEU A 86 -6.70 10.28 -14.52
CA LEU A 86 -6.83 8.87 -14.87
C LEU A 86 -6.25 7.95 -13.79
N ARG A 87 -5.08 8.28 -13.25
CA ARG A 87 -4.48 7.57 -12.12
C ARG A 87 -5.39 7.58 -10.89
N PHE A 88 -5.96 8.73 -10.55
CA PHE A 88 -6.87 8.86 -9.43
C PHE A 88 -8.10 7.95 -9.61
N GLY A 89 -8.78 8.05 -10.76
CA GLY A 89 -9.94 7.22 -11.06
C GLY A 89 -9.60 5.73 -11.06
N PHE A 90 -8.48 5.35 -11.69
CA PHE A 90 -8.03 3.96 -11.72
C PHE A 90 -7.68 3.42 -10.33
N SER A 91 -7.03 4.24 -9.48
CA SER A 91 -6.71 3.88 -8.09
C SER A 91 -7.97 3.57 -7.29
N LEU A 92 -9.05 4.34 -7.46
CA LEU A 92 -10.31 4.09 -6.76
C LEU A 92 -10.96 2.78 -7.21
N LEU A 93 -11.07 2.57 -8.53
CA LEU A 93 -11.67 1.35 -9.09
C LEU A 93 -10.87 0.11 -8.69
N PHE A 94 -9.54 0.18 -8.74
CA PHE A 94 -8.68 -0.94 -8.38
C PHE A 94 -8.68 -1.22 -6.87
N SER A 95 -8.81 -0.19 -6.04
CA SER A 95 -8.95 -0.37 -4.58
C SER A 95 -10.28 -1.04 -4.24
N GLN A 96 -11.39 -0.62 -4.85
CA GLN A 96 -12.69 -1.27 -4.70
C GLN A 96 -12.64 -2.74 -5.14
N LEU A 97 -11.97 -3.03 -6.26
CA LEU A 97 -11.76 -4.41 -6.71
C LEU A 97 -10.94 -5.22 -5.68
N GLY A 98 -9.88 -4.62 -5.13
CA GLY A 98 -9.06 -5.24 -4.09
C GLY A 98 -9.87 -5.56 -2.84
N ASP A 99 -10.65 -4.60 -2.35
CA ASP A 99 -11.50 -4.78 -1.16
C ASP A 99 -12.58 -5.84 -1.40
N TYR A 100 -13.22 -5.84 -2.57
CA TYR A 100 -14.17 -6.89 -2.97
C TYR A 100 -13.53 -8.29 -2.97
N LEU A 101 -12.32 -8.43 -3.50
CA LEU A 101 -11.61 -9.72 -3.53
C LEU A 101 -11.27 -10.23 -2.12
N LEU A 102 -10.98 -9.31 -1.19
CA LEU A 102 -10.72 -9.62 0.21
C LEU A 102 -12.01 -10.00 0.95
N GLU A 103 -13.07 -9.21 0.82
CA GLU A 103 -14.35 -9.42 1.49
C GLU A 103 -15.05 -10.71 1.03
N SER A 104 -14.99 -10.99 -0.27
CA SER A 104 -15.55 -12.21 -0.85
C SER A 104 -14.71 -13.47 -0.57
N ASN A 105 -13.61 -13.37 0.18
CA ASN A 105 -12.66 -14.45 0.48
C ASN A 105 -12.19 -15.24 -0.77
N ARG A 106 -12.20 -14.61 -1.94
CA ARG A 106 -11.77 -15.23 -3.21
C ARG A 106 -10.26 -15.35 -3.31
N MET A 107 -9.54 -14.49 -2.59
CA MET A 107 -8.09 -14.41 -2.65
C MET A 107 -7.52 -14.00 -1.29
N SER A 108 -6.39 -14.59 -0.89
CA SER A 108 -5.70 -14.19 0.34
C SER A 108 -5.15 -12.77 0.24
N ARG A 109 -4.96 -12.10 1.37
CA ARG A 109 -4.42 -10.74 1.43
C ARG A 109 -3.10 -10.60 0.67
N THR A 110 -2.17 -11.52 0.90
CA THR A 110 -0.90 -11.61 0.15
C THR A 110 -1.11 -11.69 -1.36
N ASN A 111 -2.05 -12.53 -1.82
CA ASN A 111 -2.30 -12.70 -3.25
C ASN A 111 -2.94 -11.46 -3.88
N VAL A 112 -3.82 -10.75 -3.17
CA VAL A 112 -4.40 -9.47 -3.63
C VAL A 112 -3.29 -8.42 -3.77
N ARG A 113 -2.38 -8.31 -2.80
CA ARG A 113 -1.24 -7.38 -2.87
C ARG A 113 -0.28 -7.74 -4.00
N LYS A 114 0.00 -9.03 -4.21
CA LYS A 114 0.79 -9.52 -5.35
C LYS A 114 0.12 -9.19 -6.67
N LEU A 115 -1.19 -9.42 -6.80
CA LEU A 115 -1.94 -9.08 -8.01
C LEU A 115 -1.87 -7.59 -8.33
N ALA A 116 -2.01 -6.73 -7.33
CA ALA A 116 -1.87 -5.29 -7.48
C ALA A 116 -0.46 -4.88 -7.95
N VAL A 117 0.59 -5.49 -7.38
CA VAL A 117 1.99 -5.25 -7.79
C VAL A 117 2.27 -5.79 -9.19
N THR A 118 1.83 -7.01 -9.52
CA THR A 118 1.96 -7.58 -10.87
C THR A 118 1.31 -6.68 -11.90
N HIS A 119 0.08 -6.23 -11.61
CA HIS A 119 -0.66 -5.32 -12.47
C HIS A 119 0.10 -4.02 -12.65
N CYS A 120 0.48 -3.33 -11.56
CA CYS A 120 1.14 -2.03 -11.67
C CYS A 120 2.55 -2.13 -12.27
N CYS A 121 3.33 -3.16 -11.99
CA CYS A 121 4.70 -3.28 -12.52
C CYS A 121 4.74 -3.84 -13.95
N THR A 122 3.97 -4.89 -14.24
CA THR A 122 4.05 -5.58 -15.53
C THR A 122 3.32 -4.79 -16.61
N ILE A 123 2.09 -4.35 -16.35
CA ILE A 123 1.29 -3.64 -17.36
C ILE A 123 1.88 -2.25 -17.59
N GLN A 124 2.30 -1.54 -16.55
CA GLN A 124 3.01 -0.27 -16.74
C GLN A 124 4.32 -0.46 -17.50
N GLY A 125 5.08 -1.54 -17.23
CA GLY A 125 6.28 -1.87 -17.99
C GLY A 125 6.02 -2.11 -19.48
N LEU A 126 4.97 -2.87 -19.81
CA LEU A 126 4.55 -3.08 -21.20
C LEU A 126 4.12 -1.77 -21.88
N LEU A 127 3.39 -0.91 -21.16
CA LEU A 127 2.99 0.41 -21.66
C LEU A 127 4.20 1.35 -21.83
N MET A 128 5.22 1.24 -20.97
CA MET A 128 6.49 1.95 -21.12
C MET A 128 7.27 1.49 -22.35
N LEU A 129 7.27 0.19 -22.66
CA LEU A 129 7.84 -0.31 -23.92
C LEU A 129 7.05 0.21 -25.11
N GLY A 130 5.71 0.21 -25.05
CA GLY A 130 4.86 0.82 -26.07
C GLY A 130 5.20 2.29 -26.32
N LEU A 131 5.47 3.05 -25.26
CA LEU A 131 5.94 4.43 -25.34
C LEU A 131 7.32 4.54 -26.00
N ALA A 132 8.25 3.63 -25.71
CA ALA A 132 9.58 3.62 -26.35
C ALA A 132 9.51 3.41 -27.88
N TYR A 133 8.51 2.66 -28.35
CA TYR A 133 8.30 2.36 -29.77
C TYR A 133 7.21 3.21 -30.42
N SER A 134 6.70 4.26 -29.75
CA SER A 134 5.68 5.13 -30.34
C SER A 134 6.19 5.94 -31.55
N GLY A 135 7.51 6.01 -31.74
CA GLY A 135 8.15 6.72 -32.84
C GLY A 135 7.74 8.20 -32.88
N CYS A 136 7.49 8.73 -34.07
CA CYS A 136 7.10 10.14 -34.26
C CYS A 136 5.62 10.43 -33.97
N ASN A 137 4.80 9.43 -33.66
CA ASN A 137 3.37 9.64 -33.41
C ASN A 137 3.12 10.10 -31.96
N TYR A 138 2.91 11.40 -31.81
CA TYR A 138 2.68 12.03 -30.50
C TYR A 138 1.39 11.56 -29.82
N THR A 139 0.32 11.28 -30.57
CA THR A 139 -0.96 10.84 -30.00
C THR A 139 -0.81 9.48 -29.34
N THR A 140 -0.13 8.55 -30.02
CA THR A 140 0.19 7.22 -29.48
C THR A 140 1.07 7.32 -28.23
N ALA A 141 2.08 8.20 -28.24
CA ALA A 141 2.93 8.45 -27.08
C ALA A 141 2.13 8.98 -25.88
N ILE A 142 1.23 9.95 -26.08
CA ILE A 142 0.39 10.49 -25.00
C ILE A 142 -0.54 9.42 -24.43
N ILE A 143 -1.12 8.56 -25.28
CA ILE A 143 -2.00 7.46 -24.84
C ILE A 143 -1.21 6.46 -23.99
N PHE A 144 -0.05 5.99 -24.45
CA PHE A 144 0.78 5.06 -23.69
C PHE A 144 1.28 5.66 -22.37
N LEU A 145 1.69 6.92 -22.38
CA LEU A 145 2.10 7.65 -21.19
C LEU A 145 0.95 7.73 -20.16
N SER A 146 -0.23 8.15 -20.61
CA SER A 146 -1.39 8.35 -19.75
C SER A 146 -1.87 7.02 -19.18
N ALA A 147 -1.90 5.97 -20.00
CA ALA A 147 -2.23 4.62 -19.57
C ALA A 147 -1.20 4.08 -18.55
N ALA A 148 0.10 4.29 -18.78
CA ALA A 148 1.15 3.85 -17.86
C ALA A 148 1.03 4.52 -16.50
N VAL A 149 0.76 5.84 -16.47
CA VAL A 149 0.52 6.59 -15.24
C VAL A 149 -0.78 6.15 -14.56
N ALA A 150 -1.83 5.86 -15.33
CA ALA A 150 -3.11 5.39 -14.81
C ALA A 150 -2.98 4.04 -14.08
N VAL A 151 -2.31 3.08 -14.73
CA VAL A 151 -2.06 1.72 -14.21
C VAL A 151 -1.21 1.75 -12.93
N ASN A 152 -0.31 2.73 -12.77
CA ASN A 152 0.43 2.93 -11.52
C ASN A 152 -0.48 3.27 -10.33
N GLY A 153 -1.72 3.70 -10.56
CA GLY A 153 -2.72 3.93 -9.51
C GLY A 153 -2.97 2.72 -8.60
N ALA A 154 -2.79 1.49 -9.11
CA ALA A 154 -2.92 0.26 -8.31
C ALA A 154 -1.89 0.12 -7.17
N VAL A 155 -0.89 1.01 -7.08
CA VAL A 155 0.10 1.04 -5.99
C VAL A 155 -0.55 1.25 -4.61
N SER A 156 -1.70 1.93 -4.54
CA SER A 156 -2.45 2.16 -3.30
C SER A 156 -2.92 0.84 -2.68
N THR A 157 -3.46 -0.06 -3.50
CA THR A 157 -3.94 -1.39 -3.11
C THR A 157 -2.82 -2.42 -2.97
N GLY A 158 -1.63 -2.15 -3.50
CA GLY A 158 -0.50 -3.08 -3.53
C GLY A 158 0.51 -2.84 -2.40
N PRO A 159 1.69 -2.28 -2.69
CA PRO A 159 2.78 -2.21 -1.72
C PRO A 159 2.53 -1.20 -0.58
N LEU A 160 1.72 -0.16 -0.81
CA LEU A 160 1.35 0.77 0.27
C LEU A 160 0.46 0.08 1.31
N ALA A 161 -0.61 -0.57 0.85
CA ALA A 161 -1.47 -1.37 1.72
C ALA A 161 -0.71 -2.54 2.36
N SER A 162 0.20 -3.20 1.64
CA SER A 162 0.99 -4.30 2.20
C SER A 162 1.88 -3.87 3.36
N LEU A 163 2.45 -2.66 3.37
CA LEU A 163 3.26 -2.19 4.50
C LEU A 163 2.40 -2.02 5.77
N VAL A 164 1.17 -1.55 5.61
CA VAL A 164 0.20 -1.44 6.72
C VAL A 164 -0.22 -2.83 7.19
N ASP A 165 -0.45 -3.77 6.26
CA ASP A 165 -0.84 -5.14 6.57
C ASP A 165 0.22 -5.93 7.34
N ILE A 166 1.50 -5.67 7.06
CA ILE A 166 2.66 -6.34 7.68
C ILE A 166 2.82 -5.92 9.15
N SER A 167 2.57 -4.65 9.46
CA SER A 167 2.76 -4.14 10.82
C SER A 167 1.84 -2.96 11.13
N PRO A 168 0.56 -3.20 11.48
CA PRO A 168 -0.38 -2.14 11.84
C PRO A 168 0.12 -1.20 12.94
N ASN A 169 0.76 -1.73 14.00
CA ASN A 169 1.24 -0.94 15.14
C ASN A 169 2.44 -0.05 14.80
N TYR A 170 3.24 -0.47 13.80
CA TYR A 170 4.45 0.24 13.37
C TYR A 170 4.36 0.70 11.91
N ALA A 171 3.15 0.83 11.36
CA ALA A 171 2.91 1.08 9.94
C ALA A 171 3.54 2.41 9.50
N SER A 172 3.45 3.44 10.33
CA SER A 172 4.05 4.76 10.09
C SER A 172 5.57 4.70 9.99
N ILE A 173 6.22 3.91 10.83
CA ILE A 173 7.68 3.71 10.82
C ILE A 173 8.09 2.98 9.54
N GLY A 174 7.40 1.90 9.18
CA GLY A 174 7.66 1.13 7.97
C GLY A 174 7.46 1.95 6.69
N LEU A 175 6.36 2.70 6.61
CA LEU A 175 6.06 3.60 5.50
C LEU A 175 7.07 4.75 5.40
N GLY A 176 7.42 5.37 6.53
CA GLY A 176 8.43 6.43 6.58
C GLY A 176 9.79 5.97 6.09
N MET A 177 10.28 4.83 6.62
CA MET A 177 11.55 4.24 6.20
C MET A 177 11.55 3.89 4.70
N CYS A 178 10.47 3.26 4.22
CA CYS A 178 10.32 2.94 2.80
C CYS A 178 10.40 4.21 1.95
N ASN A 179 9.63 5.24 2.30
CA ASN A 179 9.57 6.49 1.55
C ASN A 179 10.92 7.24 1.56
N THR A 180 11.67 7.22 2.66
CA THR A 180 13.02 7.82 2.72
C THR A 180 13.99 7.13 1.75
N ILE A 181 13.97 5.80 1.70
CA ILE A 181 14.83 5.03 0.77
C ILE A 181 14.40 5.32 -0.67
N VAL A 182 13.10 5.27 -0.94
CA VAL A 182 12.52 5.49 -2.27
C VAL A 182 12.71 6.94 -2.76
N ALA A 183 12.79 7.93 -1.86
CA ALA A 183 13.07 9.32 -2.22
C ALA A 183 14.43 9.50 -2.92
N LEU A 184 15.41 8.62 -2.66
CA LEU A 184 16.71 8.62 -3.35
C LEU A 184 16.55 8.46 -4.87
N VAL A 185 15.51 7.74 -5.30
CA VAL A 185 15.20 7.57 -6.72
C VAL A 185 14.91 8.89 -7.41
N GLY A 186 14.33 9.88 -6.71
CA GLY A 186 14.10 11.22 -7.25
C GLY A 186 15.39 11.95 -7.64
N VAL A 187 16.50 11.66 -6.96
CA VAL A 187 17.82 12.22 -7.27
C VAL A 187 18.55 11.39 -8.31
N LEU A 188 18.45 10.06 -8.22
CA LEU A 188 19.13 9.13 -9.13
C LEU A 188 18.54 9.13 -10.54
N THR A 189 17.21 9.23 -10.67
CA THR A 189 16.52 9.14 -11.97
C THR A 189 17.01 10.21 -12.94
N PRO A 190 16.97 11.52 -12.63
CA PRO A 190 17.40 12.55 -13.58
C PRO A 190 18.89 12.48 -13.90
N THR A 191 19.71 12.02 -12.95
CA THR A 191 21.15 11.84 -13.12
C THR A 191 21.44 10.76 -14.17
N VAL A 192 20.79 9.60 -14.03
CA VAL A 192 20.94 8.49 -14.98
C VAL A 192 20.38 8.85 -16.36
N VAL A 193 19.21 9.49 -16.42
CA VAL A 193 18.63 9.94 -17.71
C VAL A 193 19.53 10.97 -18.39
N SER A 194 20.08 11.93 -17.63
CA SER A 194 21.01 12.93 -18.18
C SER A 194 22.28 12.30 -18.72
N TYR A 195 22.80 11.25 -18.05
CA TYR A 195 23.96 10.51 -18.53
C TYR A 195 23.67 9.76 -19.83
N ILE A 196 22.52 9.08 -19.92
CA ILE A 196 22.13 8.32 -21.12
C ILE A 196 21.88 9.25 -22.31
N THR A 197 21.32 10.43 -22.07
CA THR A 197 20.98 11.41 -23.11
C THR A 197 22.10 12.43 -23.39
N TYR A 198 23.28 12.26 -22.77
CA TYR A 198 24.39 13.19 -22.89
C TYR A 198 24.88 13.31 -24.34
N GLY A 199 24.89 14.53 -24.88
CA GLY A 199 25.38 14.84 -26.23
C GLY A 199 24.39 14.61 -27.39
N ASN A 200 23.33 13.80 -27.21
CA ASN A 200 22.37 13.45 -28.28
C ASN A 200 20.92 13.39 -27.76
N GLN A 201 20.42 14.50 -27.23
CA GLN A 201 19.06 14.57 -26.63
C GLN A 201 17.93 14.44 -27.67
N THR A 202 18.21 14.70 -28.95
CA THR A 202 17.24 14.59 -30.06
C THR A 202 17.12 13.19 -30.62
N ASP A 203 18.04 12.28 -30.27
CA ASP A 203 18.03 10.92 -30.77
C ASP A 203 16.99 10.06 -30.04
N VAL A 204 16.02 9.56 -30.78
CA VAL A 204 14.97 8.63 -30.29
C VAL A 204 15.61 7.38 -29.68
N GLY A 205 16.76 6.94 -30.20
CA GLY A 205 17.47 5.77 -29.70
C GLY A 205 17.96 5.90 -28.25
N GLN A 206 18.34 7.10 -27.80
CA GLN A 206 18.74 7.31 -26.40
C GLN A 206 17.53 7.28 -25.46
N TRP A 207 16.42 7.89 -25.87
CA TRP A 207 15.17 7.85 -25.10
C TRP A 207 14.61 6.43 -24.99
N GLN A 208 14.74 5.62 -26.05
CA GLN A 208 14.42 4.20 -25.99
C GLN A 208 15.21 3.46 -24.92
N LYS A 209 16.52 3.72 -24.78
CA LYS A 209 17.34 3.12 -23.70
C LYS A 209 16.86 3.53 -22.31
N VAL A 210 16.46 4.79 -22.13
CA VAL A 210 15.90 5.29 -20.86
C VAL A 210 14.62 4.54 -20.51
N PHE A 211 13.69 4.40 -21.46
CA PHE A 211 12.44 3.67 -21.23
C PHE A 211 12.66 2.16 -21.04
N TRP A 212 13.63 1.57 -21.74
CA TRP A 212 14.05 0.18 -21.52
C TRP A 212 14.59 -0.03 -20.11
N LEU A 213 15.51 0.83 -19.65
CA LEU A 213 16.05 0.75 -18.29
C LEU A 213 14.93 0.82 -17.25
N ALA A 214 14.03 1.78 -17.40
CA ALA A 214 12.91 1.94 -16.47
C ALA A 214 11.95 0.73 -16.51
N THR A 215 11.70 0.16 -17.69
CA THR A 215 10.90 -1.07 -17.84
C THR A 215 11.56 -2.23 -17.11
N VAL A 216 12.87 -2.45 -17.31
CA VAL A 216 13.60 -3.54 -16.66
C VAL A 216 13.58 -3.38 -15.15
N MET A 217 13.88 -2.19 -14.63
CA MET A 217 13.86 -1.94 -13.18
C MET A 217 12.47 -2.19 -12.57
N LEU A 218 11.43 -1.67 -13.23
CA LEU A 218 10.05 -1.83 -12.79
C LEU A 218 9.60 -3.30 -12.82
N THR A 219 9.78 -3.99 -13.94
CA THR A 219 9.36 -5.39 -14.10
C THR A 219 10.13 -6.33 -13.19
N MET A 220 11.46 -6.16 -13.07
CA MET A 220 12.28 -6.97 -12.16
C MET A 220 11.87 -6.78 -10.71
N SER A 221 11.62 -5.54 -10.26
CA SER A 221 11.15 -5.29 -8.90
C SER A 221 9.79 -5.96 -8.63
N GLY A 222 8.88 -5.94 -9.61
CA GLY A 222 7.58 -6.59 -9.52
C GLY A 222 7.68 -8.10 -9.44
N ILE A 223 8.53 -8.71 -10.28
CA ILE A 223 8.77 -10.16 -10.27
C ILE A 223 9.35 -10.62 -8.93
N VAL A 224 10.39 -9.93 -8.43
CA VAL A 224 11.00 -10.27 -7.14
C VAL A 224 9.98 -10.13 -6.00
N TYR A 225 9.17 -9.06 -6.02
CA TYR A 225 8.08 -8.90 -5.06
C TYR A 225 7.06 -10.05 -5.12
N CYS A 226 6.65 -10.48 -6.32
CA CYS A 226 5.66 -11.54 -6.47
C CYS A 226 6.15 -12.88 -5.92
N ILE A 227 7.44 -13.17 -6.06
CA ILE A 227 8.05 -14.41 -5.58
C ILE A 227 8.17 -14.39 -4.04
N PHE A 228 8.72 -13.32 -3.47
CA PHE A 228 9.18 -13.34 -2.07
C PHE A 228 8.29 -12.57 -1.08
N SER A 229 7.33 -11.75 -1.54
CA SER A 229 6.48 -10.98 -0.62
C SER A 229 5.48 -11.86 0.13
N LYS A 230 5.22 -11.43 1.38
CA LYS A 230 4.14 -11.91 2.24
C LYS A 230 3.49 -10.70 2.89
N SER A 231 2.17 -10.60 2.86
CA SER A 231 1.39 -9.49 3.41
C SER A 231 0.57 -9.96 4.61
N GLU A 232 1.25 -10.63 5.53
CA GLU A 232 0.71 -11.13 6.79
C GLU A 232 1.34 -10.36 7.95
N VAL A 233 0.58 -10.22 9.04
CA VAL A 233 1.05 -9.54 10.26
C VAL A 233 2.31 -10.23 10.77
N GLN A 234 3.38 -9.46 10.97
CA GLN A 234 4.66 -9.99 11.40
C GLN A 234 4.70 -10.24 12.90
N SER A 235 5.50 -11.21 13.32
CA SER A 235 5.65 -11.62 14.74
C SER A 235 6.19 -10.53 15.67
N TRP A 236 6.76 -9.47 15.12
CA TRP A 236 7.27 -8.32 15.86
C TRP A 236 6.27 -7.15 15.94
N ASN A 237 5.09 -7.27 15.32
CA ASN A 237 4.07 -6.22 15.35
C ASN A 237 3.42 -6.04 16.73
N SER A 238 3.21 -7.14 17.46
CA SER A 238 2.57 -7.09 18.78
C SER A 238 3.62 -6.94 19.89
N PRO A 239 3.53 -5.90 20.71
CA PRO A 239 4.26 -5.80 21.97
C PRO A 239 3.96 -6.98 22.89
N LYS A 240 4.97 -7.43 23.66
CA LYS A 240 4.79 -8.54 24.61
C LYS A 240 3.70 -8.28 25.67
N GLU A 241 3.38 -7.02 25.95
CA GLU A 241 2.38 -6.65 26.97
C GLU A 241 0.93 -6.83 26.48
N GLU A 242 0.63 -6.64 25.19
CA GLU A 242 -0.71 -6.89 24.64
C GLU A 242 -1.08 -8.38 24.69
N HIS A 243 -0.11 -9.27 24.47
CA HIS A 243 -0.34 -10.71 24.52
C HIS A 243 -0.70 -11.21 25.93
N VAL A 244 -0.15 -10.57 26.97
CA VAL A 244 -0.45 -10.90 28.38
C VAL A 244 -1.83 -10.38 28.77
N ALA A 245 -2.16 -9.13 28.38
CA ALA A 245 -3.47 -8.54 28.64
C ALA A 245 -4.60 -9.27 27.89
N GLU A 246 -4.38 -9.67 26.64
CA GLU A 246 -5.37 -10.40 25.84
C GLU A 246 -5.55 -11.85 26.32
N GLU A 247 -4.48 -12.51 26.80
CA GLU A 247 -4.59 -13.81 27.46
C GLU A 247 -5.34 -13.73 28.81
N GLU A 248 -5.11 -12.68 29.59
CA GLU A 248 -5.83 -12.45 30.85
C GLU A 248 -7.31 -12.12 30.60
N GLU A 249 -7.64 -11.31 29.58
CA GLU A 249 -9.03 -11.09 29.18
C GLU A 249 -9.69 -12.37 28.65
N LEU A 250 -9.04 -13.16 27.79
CA LEU A 250 -9.58 -14.45 27.33
C LEU A 250 -9.76 -15.45 28.49
N LYS A 251 -8.86 -15.47 29.46
CA LYS A 251 -8.99 -16.31 30.67
C LYS A 251 -10.14 -15.82 31.55
N SER A 252 -10.31 -14.51 31.71
CA SER A 252 -11.41 -13.95 32.52
C SER A 252 -12.78 -14.18 31.88
N LEU A 253 -12.90 -14.05 30.55
CA LEU A 253 -14.12 -14.36 29.81
C LEU A 253 -14.50 -15.85 29.91
N LYS A 254 -13.53 -16.77 29.72
CA LYS A 254 -13.76 -18.20 29.93
C LYS A 254 -14.14 -18.54 31.38
N SER A 255 -13.60 -17.83 32.36
CA SER A 255 -13.95 -18.02 33.77
C SER A 255 -15.36 -17.53 34.11
N ASN A 256 -15.85 -16.50 33.40
CA ASN A 256 -17.20 -15.97 33.57
C ASN A 256 -18.25 -16.86 32.88
N ASP A 257 -17.95 -17.44 31.71
CA ASP A 257 -18.83 -18.44 31.10
C ASP A 257 -19.01 -19.68 32.00
N THR A 258 -17.95 -20.11 32.67
CA THR A 258 -18.01 -21.27 33.60
C THR A 258 -18.84 -20.96 34.87
N LYS A 259 -18.98 -19.69 35.26
CA LYS A 259 -19.85 -19.27 36.38
C LYS A 259 -21.31 -19.09 35.96
N THR A 260 -21.57 -18.77 34.70
CA THR A 260 -22.92 -18.52 34.20
C THR A 260 -23.68 -19.83 33.97
N ASP A 261 -22.97 -20.93 33.68
CA ASP A 261 -23.57 -22.28 33.52
C ASP A 261 -23.96 -22.95 34.86
N ASN A 262 -23.45 -22.47 36.00
CA ASN A 262 -23.83 -22.99 37.33
C ASN A 262 -24.95 -22.17 38.01
N GLY A 263 -25.52 -21.17 37.33
CA GLY A 263 -26.47 -20.22 37.91
C GLY A 263 -27.92 -20.34 37.42
N CYS A 264 -28.25 -21.29 36.53
CA CYS A 264 -29.59 -21.43 35.98
C CYS A 264 -30.18 -22.85 36.16
N ILE A 265 -30.22 -23.36 37.40
CA ILE A 265 -31.24 -24.34 37.80
C ILE A 265 -31.64 -24.06 39.25
N GLU A 266 -32.55 -23.13 39.47
CA GLU A 266 -33.49 -23.13 40.59
C GLU A 266 -34.50 -22.02 40.34
N ASP A 267 -35.59 -22.34 39.62
CA ASP A 267 -36.93 -21.87 39.97
C ASP A 267 -38.00 -22.51 39.07
N GLY A 268 -38.88 -23.29 39.72
CA GLY A 268 -40.27 -23.47 39.29
C GLY A 268 -40.58 -24.59 38.28
N LEU A 269 -40.77 -25.83 38.76
CA LEU A 269 -41.88 -26.66 38.29
C LEU A 269 -42.32 -27.67 39.35
N GLN A 270 -43.52 -27.43 39.90
CA GLN A 270 -44.20 -28.25 40.89
C GLN A 270 -44.74 -29.54 40.23
N PRO A 271 -44.60 -30.75 40.82
CA PRO A 271 -45.22 -31.96 40.27
C PRO A 271 -46.70 -32.04 40.68
N PRO A 272 -47.62 -32.51 39.81
CA PRO A 272 -48.98 -32.82 40.24
C PRO A 272 -48.97 -34.15 41.00
N GLU A 273 -49.47 -34.07 42.22
CA GLU A 273 -49.80 -35.17 43.11
C GLU A 273 -50.91 -36.04 42.49
N LYS A 274 -50.63 -37.34 42.28
CA LYS A 274 -51.65 -38.35 41.94
C LYS A 274 -52.03 -39.09 43.21
N GLU A 275 -53.16 -38.71 43.76
CA GLU A 275 -53.89 -39.38 44.82
C GLU A 275 -54.48 -40.71 44.29
N LYS A 276 -54.31 -41.79 45.06
CA LYS A 276 -54.96 -43.09 44.83
C LYS A 276 -56.30 -43.12 45.58
N CYS A 277 -57.41 -43.11 44.84
CA CYS A 277 -58.63 -43.93 45.00
C CYS A 277 -59.68 -43.43 44.00
#